data_AF-A0A0U5JEE8-F1
#
_entry.id   AF-A0A0U5JEE8-F1
#
_cell.length_a   1.000
_cell.length_b   1.000
_cell.length_c   1.000
_cell.angle_alpha   90.00
_cell.angle_beta   90.00
_cell.angle_gamma   90.00
#
_symmetry.space_group_name_H-M   'P 1'
#
loop_
_entity.id
_entity.type
_entity.pdbx_description
1 polymer ?
#
loop_
_entity_poly.entity_id
_entity_poly.type
_entity_poly.pdbx_seq_one_letter_code
_entity_poly.pdbx_strand_id
1 'polypeptide(L)'
;MKVKSVCSIATFFMICVMSLAAQDQEGGDAIPASKEQPALENQLTQDELMLIAEKRLEEMPEEAKPLLQYAGKTNFYDEEHLYRVHNDAYYAPYAISGSGDIIQLHDGSKWAVHPYQRKTVLFWVQSDLIFIKPKSSCFSMYSYVLQNRTTQESIEVNLVGSPLSSSATRWIVNIDPYQRFIQLNDNTIWQIDSSDYAFSKWHIGHQIIIGVNNYWRIAKFPHILINTNLYNTPYSEAEFIGFPAGY
;
A
#
# COMPACT_ATOMS: atom_id res chain seq x y z
N MET A 1 4.16 23.87 24.39
CA MET A 1 4.39 24.70 23.18
C MET A 1 3.49 24.15 22.08
N LYS A 2 2.47 24.92 21.66
CA LYS A 2 1.46 24.48 20.69
C LYS A 2 1.79 25.12 19.34
N VAL A 3 2.02 24.31 18.30
CA VAL A 3 1.94 24.76 16.91
C VAL A 3 0.82 23.96 16.27
N LYS A 4 -0.38 24.52 16.30
CA LYS A 4 -1.49 24.06 15.45
C LYS A 4 -1.16 24.53 14.04
N SER A 5 -0.98 23.61 13.11
CA SER A 5 -0.93 23.93 11.69
C SER A 5 -2.34 24.34 11.26
N VAL A 6 -2.54 25.65 11.13
CA VAL A 6 -3.77 26.26 10.63
C VAL A 6 -3.63 26.34 9.12
N CYS A 7 -4.30 25.45 8.38
CA CYS A 7 -4.39 25.57 6.93
C CYS A 7 -5.56 26.52 6.62
N SER A 8 -5.21 27.70 6.14
CA SER A 8 -6.13 28.78 5.76
C SER A 8 -7.04 28.35 4.62
N ILE A 9 -8.34 28.50 4.81
CA ILE A 9 -9.39 28.22 3.83
C ILE A 9 -9.38 29.34 2.79
N ALA A 10 -8.95 29.02 1.57
CA ALA A 10 -9.21 29.85 0.40
C ALA A 10 -10.35 29.20 -0.39
N THR A 11 -11.54 29.77 -0.22
CA THR A 11 -12.75 29.44 -0.98
C THR A 11 -12.55 29.84 -2.43
N PHE A 12 -12.47 28.87 -3.35
CA PHE A 12 -12.57 29.12 -4.78
C PHE A 12 -13.80 28.41 -5.34
N PHE A 13 -14.76 29.23 -5.78
CA PHE A 13 -15.85 28.85 -6.65
C PHE A 13 -15.27 28.28 -7.96
N MET A 14 -15.75 27.12 -8.39
CA MET A 14 -15.73 26.79 -9.82
C MET A 14 -17.02 26.07 -10.21
N ILE A 15 -17.81 26.80 -10.99
CA ILE A 15 -19.00 26.38 -11.73
C ILE A 15 -18.53 25.57 -12.94
N CYS A 16 -19.17 24.44 -13.24
CA CYS A 16 -19.50 23.97 -14.60
C CYS A 16 -20.39 22.72 -14.50
N VAL A 17 -21.71 22.85 -14.73
CA VAL A 17 -22.43 22.64 -16.00
C VAL A 17 -22.65 21.16 -16.31
N MET A 18 -23.91 20.77 -16.24
CA MET A 18 -24.45 19.49 -16.72
C MET A 18 -24.25 19.34 -18.23
N SER A 19 -24.01 18.11 -18.69
CA SER A 19 -24.44 17.69 -20.02
C SER A 19 -24.97 16.26 -19.98
N LEU A 20 -26.04 16.08 -20.75
CA LEU A 20 -27.04 15.03 -20.76
C LEU A 20 -26.84 14.11 -21.99
N ALA A 21 -27.44 12.91 -21.94
CA ALA A 21 -27.75 11.99 -23.05
C ALA A 21 -26.61 11.05 -23.51
N ALA A 22 -26.82 9.80 -23.96
CA ALA A 22 -27.96 8.88 -24.01
C ALA A 22 -27.46 7.48 -24.49
N GLN A 23 -28.23 6.43 -24.15
CA GLN A 23 -28.55 5.18 -24.88
C GLN A 23 -27.49 4.09 -25.22
N ASP A 24 -27.76 2.90 -24.67
CA ASP A 24 -27.93 1.55 -25.26
C ASP A 24 -27.03 1.06 -26.42
N GLN A 25 -26.35 -0.09 -26.22
CA GLN A 25 -26.62 -1.33 -26.97
C GLN A 25 -25.81 -2.57 -26.50
N GLU A 26 -26.44 -3.73 -26.72
CA GLU A 26 -26.09 -5.12 -26.40
C GLU A 26 -25.02 -5.77 -27.31
N GLY A 27 -24.52 -6.94 -26.87
CA GLY A 27 -23.82 -7.96 -27.69
C GLY A 27 -22.30 -7.97 -27.47
N GLY A 28 -21.64 -8.98 -26.90
CA GLY A 28 -21.83 -10.43 -27.05
C GLY A 28 -20.65 -10.97 -27.86
N ASP A 29 -19.61 -11.48 -27.20
CA ASP A 29 -18.82 -12.63 -27.69
C ASP A 29 -17.83 -13.13 -26.62
N ALA A 30 -17.94 -14.43 -26.33
CA ALA A 30 -17.16 -15.14 -25.34
C ALA A 30 -15.76 -15.51 -25.90
N ILE A 31 -14.71 -15.08 -25.21
CA ILE A 31 -13.33 -15.47 -25.49
C ILE A 31 -13.03 -16.77 -24.71
N PRO A 32 -12.49 -17.82 -25.36
CA PRO A 32 -12.15 -19.06 -24.68
C PRO A 32 -10.98 -18.87 -23.72
N ALA A 33 -11.19 -19.30 -22.48
CA ALA A 33 -10.20 -19.33 -21.41
C ALA A 33 -8.94 -20.13 -21.83
N SER A 34 -7.80 -19.46 -21.86
CA SER A 34 -6.49 -20.11 -21.93
C SER A 34 -6.18 -20.79 -20.60
N LYS A 35 -5.73 -22.04 -20.73
CA LYS A 35 -5.42 -22.97 -19.65
C LYS A 35 -4.24 -22.48 -18.80
N GLU A 36 -4.41 -22.64 -17.50
CA GLU A 36 -3.41 -22.92 -16.47
C GLU A 36 -1.94 -23.01 -16.92
N GLN A 37 -1.13 -22.07 -16.44
CA GLN A 37 0.24 -22.35 -16.02
C GLN A 37 0.54 -21.59 -14.72
N PRO A 38 0.43 -22.21 -13.54
CA PRO A 38 1.11 -21.73 -12.35
C PRO A 38 2.03 -22.83 -11.84
N ALA A 39 3.28 -22.87 -12.32
CA ALA A 39 4.29 -23.78 -11.76
C ALA A 39 5.77 -23.39 -11.97
N LEU A 40 6.09 -22.25 -12.60
CA LEU A 40 7.51 -21.95 -12.94
C LEU A 40 8.08 -20.65 -12.39
N GLU A 41 7.35 -19.88 -11.58
CA GLU A 41 7.87 -18.59 -11.05
C GLU A 41 8.65 -18.72 -9.73
N ASN A 42 8.71 -19.90 -9.11
CA ASN A 42 9.34 -20.09 -7.79
C ASN A 42 10.85 -20.38 -7.80
N GLN A 43 11.57 -20.18 -8.92
CA GLN A 43 13.03 -20.43 -8.99
C GLN A 43 13.80 -19.38 -9.81
N LEU A 44 13.28 -18.18 -10.04
CA LEU A 44 14.05 -17.17 -10.74
C LEU A 44 15.11 -16.54 -9.82
N THR A 45 16.34 -16.51 -10.32
CA THR A 45 17.45 -15.77 -9.71
C THR A 45 17.23 -14.26 -9.87
N GLN A 46 17.88 -13.47 -9.02
CA GLN A 46 17.75 -12.01 -9.05
C GLN A 46 18.16 -11.39 -10.40
N ASP A 47 19.13 -12.00 -11.08
CA ASP A 47 19.57 -11.59 -12.41
C ASP A 47 18.51 -11.87 -13.48
N GLU A 48 17.82 -13.02 -13.40
CA GLU A 48 16.72 -13.33 -14.32
C GLU A 48 15.51 -12.42 -14.10
N LEU A 49 15.23 -12.05 -12.85
CA LEU A 49 14.21 -11.06 -12.52
C LEU A 49 14.54 -9.68 -13.10
N MET A 50 15.81 -9.25 -13.03
CA MET A 50 16.25 -8.01 -13.67
C MET A 50 16.10 -8.05 -15.20
N LEU A 51 16.49 -9.16 -15.83
CA LEU A 51 16.39 -9.30 -17.29
C LEU A 51 14.92 -9.25 -17.77
N ILE A 52 14.01 -9.84 -17.00
CA ILE A 52 12.57 -9.79 -17.27
C ILE A 52 12.03 -8.37 -17.11
N ALA A 53 12.47 -7.64 -16.07
CA ALA A 53 12.09 -6.25 -15.86
C ALA A 53 12.57 -5.34 -17.01
N GLU A 54 13.80 -5.53 -17.48
CA GLU A 54 14.37 -4.76 -18.60
C GLU A 54 13.61 -5.02 -19.90
N LYS A 55 13.36 -6.29 -20.22
CA LYS A 55 12.59 -6.66 -21.43
C LYS A 55 11.17 -6.11 -21.41
N ARG A 56 10.53 -6.06 -20.25
CA ARG A 56 9.19 -5.45 -20.10
C ARG A 56 9.20 -3.94 -20.29
N LEU A 57 10.27 -3.27 -19.85
CA LEU A 57 10.43 -1.85 -20.07
C LEU A 57 10.61 -1.53 -21.57
N GLU A 58 11.27 -2.42 -22.33
CA GLU A 58 11.38 -2.31 -23.78
C GLU A 58 10.05 -2.52 -24.50
N GLU A 59 9.25 -3.49 -24.03
CA GLU A 59 7.94 -3.85 -24.60
C GLU A 59 6.81 -2.85 -24.23
N MET A 60 7.06 -1.91 -23.32
CA MET A 60 6.08 -0.88 -22.97
C MET A 60 5.82 0.08 -24.14
N PRO A 61 4.55 0.53 -24.34
CA PRO A 61 4.21 1.52 -25.34
C PRO A 61 5.05 2.80 -25.17
N GLU A 62 5.60 3.34 -26.26
CA GLU A 62 6.40 4.58 -26.26
C GLU A 62 5.67 5.76 -25.60
N GLU A 63 4.34 5.78 -25.67
CA GLU A 63 3.47 6.79 -25.04
C GLU A 63 3.44 6.69 -23.50
N ALA A 64 3.75 5.52 -22.93
CA ALA A 64 3.79 5.29 -21.49
C ALA A 64 5.18 5.55 -20.86
N LYS A 65 6.26 5.47 -21.66
CA LYS A 65 7.64 5.75 -21.23
C LYS A 65 7.85 7.16 -20.64
N PRO A 66 7.27 8.26 -21.18
CA PRO A 66 7.41 9.58 -20.58
C PRO A 66 6.62 9.73 -19.26
N LEU A 67 5.55 8.97 -19.04
CA LEU A 67 4.81 8.97 -17.76
C LEU A 67 5.66 8.33 -16.64
N LEU A 68 6.44 7.30 -16.96
CA LEU A 68 7.45 6.72 -16.06
C LEU A 68 8.57 7.71 -15.72
N GLN A 69 9.04 8.45 -16.72
CA GLN A 69 10.16 9.39 -16.58
C GLN A 69 9.85 10.56 -15.63
N TYR A 70 8.58 10.96 -15.52
CA TYR A 70 8.11 11.96 -14.55
C TYR A 70 7.68 11.35 -13.19
N ALA A 71 7.37 10.05 -13.14
CA ALA A 71 6.94 9.37 -11.91
C ALA A 71 8.11 8.94 -10.99
N GLY A 72 9.33 8.76 -11.52
CA GLY A 72 10.41 8.10 -10.79
C GLY A 72 11.81 8.69 -10.99
N LYS A 73 12.10 9.83 -10.36
CA LYS A 73 13.48 10.18 -9.96
C LYS A 73 13.49 10.64 -8.51
N THR A 74 12.99 9.78 -7.63
CA THR A 74 13.42 9.86 -6.22
C THR A 74 14.71 9.04 -6.13
N ASN A 75 15.79 9.65 -5.66
CA ASN A 75 17.09 8.99 -5.51
C ASN A 75 16.95 7.76 -4.59
N PHE A 76 16.81 6.57 -5.17
CA PHE A 76 16.68 5.29 -4.48
C PHE A 76 18.06 4.68 -4.22
N TYR A 77 18.81 5.32 -3.32
CA TYR A 77 19.97 4.72 -2.64
C TYR A 77 19.56 4.31 -1.21
N ASP A 78 18.51 3.49 -1.12
CA ASP A 78 17.80 3.23 0.14
C ASP A 78 18.13 1.88 0.75
N GLU A 79 18.90 1.05 0.03
CA GLU A 79 19.25 -0.30 0.49
C GLU A 79 19.92 -0.28 1.85
N GLU A 80 20.81 0.68 2.07
CA GLU A 80 21.54 0.85 3.33
C GLU A 80 20.63 1.03 4.55
N HIS A 81 19.38 1.47 4.37
CA HIS A 81 18.46 1.74 5.47
C HIS A 81 17.43 0.61 5.66
N LEU A 82 17.28 -0.32 4.70
CA LEU A 82 16.21 -1.33 4.70
C LEU A 82 16.19 -2.21 5.95
N TYR A 83 17.31 -2.33 6.67
CA TYR A 83 17.38 -3.01 7.97
C TYR A 83 16.41 -2.45 9.02
N ARG A 84 15.92 -1.21 8.84
CA ARG A 84 14.90 -0.59 9.72
C ARG A 84 13.47 -1.01 9.38
N VAL A 85 13.24 -1.60 8.21
CA VAL A 85 11.91 -2.01 7.75
C VAL A 85 11.66 -3.46 8.19
N HIS A 86 10.48 -3.72 8.75
CA HIS A 86 10.13 -5.03 9.26
C HIS A 86 9.65 -5.89 8.08
N ASN A 87 9.91 -7.20 8.11
CA ASN A 87 9.62 -8.10 6.99
C ASN A 87 8.12 -8.15 6.63
N ASP A 88 7.23 -7.96 7.60
CA ASP A 88 5.78 -7.91 7.35
C ASP A 88 5.29 -6.61 6.67
N ALA A 89 6.19 -5.64 6.43
CA ALA A 89 5.85 -4.44 5.66
C ALA A 89 6.03 -4.64 4.13
N TYR A 90 6.53 -5.81 3.71
CA TYR A 90 6.71 -6.18 2.30
C TYR A 90 5.48 -6.94 1.81
N TYR A 91 4.88 -6.47 0.72
CA TYR A 91 3.73 -7.12 0.09
C TYR A 91 4.05 -7.51 -1.34
N ALA A 92 3.34 -8.51 -1.83
CA ALA A 92 3.26 -8.84 -3.26
C ALA A 92 1.84 -8.60 -3.78
N PRO A 93 1.66 -8.18 -5.05
CA PRO A 93 0.40 -8.33 -5.74
C PRO A 93 -0.04 -9.79 -5.73
N TYR A 94 -1.32 -10.02 -5.45
CA TYR A 94 -1.95 -11.32 -5.59
C TYR A 94 -2.84 -11.36 -6.82
N ALA A 95 -3.71 -10.36 -6.96
CA ALA A 95 -4.61 -10.23 -8.11
C ALA A 95 -4.88 -8.76 -8.42
N ILE A 96 -5.05 -8.43 -9.70
CA ILE A 96 -5.44 -7.10 -10.17
C ILE A 96 -6.69 -7.28 -11.01
N SER A 97 -7.69 -6.41 -10.84
CA SER A 97 -8.90 -6.45 -11.67
C SER A 97 -8.56 -6.14 -13.13
N GLY A 98 -9.34 -6.66 -14.08
CA GLY A 98 -9.08 -6.42 -15.51
C GLY A 98 -9.11 -4.94 -15.92
N SER A 99 -9.78 -4.08 -15.13
CA SER A 99 -9.81 -2.63 -15.32
C SER A 99 -8.68 -1.88 -14.56
N GLY A 100 -7.92 -2.57 -13.71
CA GLY A 100 -6.90 -2.00 -12.83
C GLY A 100 -7.45 -1.12 -11.71
N ASP A 101 -8.75 -1.16 -11.44
CA ASP A 101 -9.40 -0.36 -10.39
C ASP A 101 -9.22 -0.92 -8.98
N ILE A 102 -8.93 -2.22 -8.85
CA ILE A 102 -8.73 -2.92 -7.59
C ILE A 102 -7.46 -3.75 -7.70
N ILE A 103 -6.58 -3.61 -6.71
CA ILE A 103 -5.47 -4.52 -6.47
C ILE A 103 -5.71 -5.24 -5.15
N GLN A 104 -5.52 -6.56 -5.17
CA GLN A 104 -5.49 -7.42 -4.01
C GLN A 104 -4.04 -7.80 -3.72
N LEU A 105 -3.61 -7.61 -2.46
CA LEU A 105 -2.29 -8.02 -2.00
C LEU A 105 -2.32 -9.45 -1.43
N HIS A 106 -1.14 -10.04 -1.22
CA HIS A 106 -1.00 -11.43 -0.74
C HIS A 106 -1.60 -11.70 0.66
N ASP A 107 -1.80 -10.67 1.48
CA ASP A 107 -2.52 -10.74 2.76
C ASP A 107 -4.06 -10.79 2.59
N GLY A 108 -4.54 -10.69 1.35
CA GLY A 108 -5.94 -10.67 0.98
C GLY A 108 -6.60 -9.29 1.06
N SER A 109 -5.87 -8.24 1.48
CA SER A 109 -6.39 -6.88 1.51
C SER A 109 -6.65 -6.36 0.10
N LYS A 110 -7.71 -5.56 -0.06
CA LYS A 110 -8.15 -5.00 -1.35
C LYS A 110 -8.08 -3.49 -1.33
N TRP A 111 -7.51 -2.93 -2.39
CA TRP A 111 -7.20 -1.51 -2.49
C TRP A 111 -7.76 -0.94 -3.78
N ALA A 112 -8.57 0.12 -3.66
CA ALA A 112 -9.09 0.87 -4.79
C ALA A 112 -8.03 1.83 -5.31
N VAL A 113 -7.70 1.71 -6.59
CA VAL A 113 -6.67 2.47 -7.29
C VAL A 113 -7.23 3.76 -7.87
N HIS A 114 -6.45 4.83 -7.80
CA HIS A 114 -6.77 6.09 -8.44
C HIS A 114 -7.06 5.91 -9.95
N PRO A 115 -8.18 6.41 -10.50
CA PRO A 115 -8.57 6.23 -11.90
C PRO A 115 -7.48 6.53 -12.94
N TYR A 116 -6.76 7.65 -12.77
CA TYR A 116 -5.65 8.02 -13.66
C TYR A 116 -4.40 7.12 -13.59
N GLN A 117 -4.28 6.26 -12.57
CA GLN A 117 -3.12 5.39 -12.35
C GLN A 117 -3.43 3.91 -12.59
N ARG A 118 -4.66 3.57 -13.01
CA ARG A 118 -5.09 2.19 -13.26
C ARG A 118 -4.23 1.48 -14.32
N LYS A 119 -3.76 2.20 -15.33
CA LYS A 119 -2.88 1.61 -16.35
C LYS A 119 -1.53 1.19 -15.79
N THR A 120 -1.00 1.93 -14.82
CA THR A 120 0.27 1.63 -14.15
C THR A 120 0.21 0.29 -13.42
N VAL A 121 -0.85 0.05 -12.63
CA VAL A 121 -0.95 -1.17 -11.83
C VAL A 121 -1.09 -2.44 -12.67
N LEU A 122 -1.61 -2.34 -13.90
CA LEU A 122 -1.78 -3.50 -14.80
C LEU A 122 -0.45 -4.13 -15.24
N PHE A 123 0.67 -3.41 -15.12
CA PHE A 123 1.99 -3.93 -15.45
C PHE A 123 2.72 -4.55 -14.26
N TRP A 124 2.15 -4.45 -13.05
CA TRP A 124 2.74 -5.05 -11.85
C TRP A 124 2.53 -6.56 -11.83
N VAL A 125 3.52 -7.29 -11.33
CA VAL A 125 3.49 -8.75 -11.27
C VAL A 125 3.63 -9.28 -9.86
N GLN A 126 3.30 -10.56 -9.66
CA GLN A 126 3.30 -11.18 -8.33
C GLN A 126 4.68 -11.23 -7.67
N SER A 127 5.77 -11.17 -8.43
CA SER A 127 7.14 -11.08 -7.91
C SER A 127 7.52 -9.68 -7.44
N ASP A 128 6.71 -8.66 -7.70
CA ASP A 128 7.03 -7.28 -7.31
C ASP A 128 6.87 -7.06 -5.81
N LEU A 129 7.80 -6.30 -5.25
CA LEU A 129 7.76 -5.90 -3.85
C LEU A 129 7.04 -4.57 -3.70
N ILE A 130 6.01 -4.54 -2.88
CA ILE A 130 5.16 -3.37 -2.64
C ILE A 130 5.30 -2.91 -1.20
N PHE A 131 5.47 -1.60 -1.03
CA PHE A 131 5.31 -0.91 0.24
C PHE A 131 4.00 -0.14 0.28
N ILE A 132 3.31 -0.24 1.41
CA ILE A 132 2.15 0.58 1.73
C ILE A 132 2.67 1.79 2.51
N LYS A 133 2.40 2.99 1.99
CA LYS A 133 2.88 4.25 2.57
C LYS A 133 1.73 5.23 2.80
N PRO A 134 1.85 6.14 3.76
CA PRO A 134 0.84 7.18 3.91
C PRO A 134 0.95 8.19 2.77
N LYS A 135 -0.17 8.72 2.29
CA LYS A 135 -0.14 9.80 1.30
C LYS A 135 0.27 11.11 1.97
N SER A 136 1.28 11.79 1.42
CA SER A 136 1.78 13.07 1.97
C SER A 136 0.98 14.30 1.55
N SER A 137 0.17 14.22 0.49
CA SER A 137 -0.63 15.35 -0.01
C SER A 137 -1.98 15.42 0.69
N CYS A 138 -2.37 16.62 1.13
CA CYS A 138 -3.68 16.89 1.73
C CYS A 138 -4.81 17.16 0.72
N PHE A 139 -4.50 17.21 -0.59
CA PHE A 139 -5.48 17.53 -1.64
C PHE A 139 -6.07 16.31 -2.35
N SER A 140 -5.59 15.11 -2.04
CA SER A 140 -6.14 13.87 -2.59
C SER A 140 -7.16 13.27 -1.63
N MET A 141 -8.20 12.63 -2.19
CA MET A 141 -9.14 11.81 -1.42
C MET A 141 -8.58 10.42 -1.09
N TYR A 142 -7.36 10.12 -1.55
CA TYR A 142 -6.66 8.86 -1.29
C TYR A 142 -5.74 8.98 -0.09
N SER A 143 -5.87 8.04 0.84
CA SER A 143 -5.17 8.08 2.13
C SER A 143 -3.78 7.44 2.06
N TYR A 144 -3.52 6.58 1.08
CA TYR A 144 -2.30 5.79 1.00
C TYR A 144 -1.70 5.79 -0.40
N VAL A 145 -0.47 5.31 -0.47
CA VAL A 145 0.28 5.05 -1.68
C VAL A 145 0.81 3.63 -1.64
N LEU A 146 0.58 2.85 -2.69
CA LEU A 146 1.34 1.64 -2.94
C LEU A 146 2.57 2.02 -3.78
N GLN A 147 3.74 1.70 -3.27
CA GLN A 147 5.00 1.93 -3.94
C GLN A 147 5.60 0.58 -4.36
N ASN A 148 5.66 0.35 -5.65
CA ASN A 148 6.36 -0.81 -6.22
C ASN A 148 7.86 -0.52 -6.18
N ARG A 149 8.60 -1.32 -5.41
CA ARG A 149 10.04 -1.21 -5.23
C ARG A 149 10.82 -1.68 -6.45
N THR A 150 10.28 -2.66 -7.18
CA THR A 150 10.89 -3.21 -8.39
C THR A 150 10.85 -2.19 -9.53
N THR A 151 9.66 -1.64 -9.82
CA THR A 151 9.48 -0.68 -10.92
C THR A 151 9.69 0.79 -10.51
N GLN A 152 9.80 1.05 -9.20
CA GLN A 152 9.87 2.38 -8.58
C GLN A 152 8.62 3.24 -8.80
N GLU A 153 7.54 2.67 -9.31
CA GLU A 153 6.27 3.37 -9.51
C GLU A 153 5.52 3.53 -8.19
N SER A 154 4.63 4.51 -8.14
CA SER A 154 3.79 4.75 -6.97
C SER A 154 2.39 5.15 -7.39
N ILE A 155 1.40 4.47 -6.82
CA ILE A 155 -0.03 4.70 -7.11
C ILE A 155 -0.78 5.05 -5.83
N GLU A 156 -1.72 5.97 -5.94
CA GLU A 156 -2.60 6.39 -4.85
C GLU A 156 -3.74 5.39 -4.70
N VAL A 157 -3.98 4.97 -3.46
CA VAL A 157 -4.97 3.93 -3.15
C VAL A 157 -5.74 4.19 -1.86
N ASN A 158 -6.93 3.59 -1.78
CA ASN A 158 -7.74 3.52 -0.57
C ASN A 158 -8.04 2.06 -0.24
N LEU A 159 -7.95 1.72 1.05
CA LEU A 159 -8.33 0.40 1.52
C LEU A 159 -9.85 0.24 1.37
N VAL A 160 -10.28 -0.80 0.65
CA VAL A 160 -11.71 -1.12 0.43
C VAL A 160 -12.11 -2.50 0.94
N GLY A 161 -11.13 -3.38 1.19
CA GLY A 161 -11.37 -4.68 1.83
C GLY A 161 -10.26 -5.03 2.80
N SER A 162 -10.64 -5.40 4.01
CA SER A 162 -9.72 -5.86 5.05
C SER A 162 -9.02 -7.17 4.63
N PRO A 163 -7.85 -7.49 5.23
CA PRO A 163 -7.15 -8.74 4.98
C PRO A 163 -8.06 -9.97 5.19
N LEU A 164 -7.90 -10.97 4.34
CA LEU A 164 -8.58 -12.26 4.51
C LEU A 164 -7.82 -13.07 5.54
N SER A 165 -8.52 -13.62 6.55
CA SER A 165 -7.94 -14.43 7.62
C SER A 165 -7.03 -15.53 7.06
N SER A 166 -5.73 -15.26 7.08
CA SER A 166 -4.67 -16.10 6.55
C SER A 166 -3.46 -16.02 7.47
N SER A 167 -2.40 -16.79 7.19
CA SER A 167 -1.14 -16.72 7.93
C SER A 167 -0.44 -15.36 7.81
N ALA A 168 -0.75 -14.57 6.77
CA ALA A 168 -0.22 -13.22 6.57
C ALA A 168 -1.02 -12.15 7.33
N THR A 169 -2.23 -12.48 7.82
CA THR A 169 -3.03 -11.53 8.58
C THR A 169 -2.41 -11.29 9.95
N ARG A 170 -2.34 -10.01 10.34
CA ARG A 170 -1.96 -9.61 11.68
C ARG A 170 -3.16 -9.09 12.44
N TRP A 171 -3.29 -9.47 13.70
CA TRP A 171 -4.30 -8.92 14.60
C TRP A 171 -3.75 -8.76 16.01
N ILE A 172 -4.35 -7.82 16.74
CA ILE A 172 -3.94 -7.52 18.11
C ILE A 172 -4.34 -8.66 19.03
N VAL A 173 -3.37 -9.23 19.75
CA VAL A 173 -3.62 -10.22 20.82
C VAL A 173 -3.50 -9.63 22.22
N ASN A 174 -2.74 -8.54 22.38
CA ASN A 174 -2.57 -7.85 23.66
C ASN A 174 -2.34 -6.36 23.44
N ILE A 175 -2.75 -5.53 24.41
CA ILE A 175 -2.56 -4.08 24.43
C ILE A 175 -2.09 -3.67 25.83
N ASP A 176 -0.95 -2.99 25.90
CA ASP A 176 -0.57 -2.19 27.07
C ASP A 176 -0.94 -0.72 26.79
N PRO A 177 -2.02 -0.20 27.39
CA PRO A 177 -2.46 1.18 27.13
C PRO A 177 -1.54 2.24 27.72
N TYR A 178 -0.75 1.92 28.76
CA TYR A 178 0.12 2.88 29.44
C TYR A 178 1.41 3.10 28.67
N GLN A 179 2.03 2.00 28.23
CA GLN A 179 3.25 2.04 27.43
C GLN A 179 2.97 2.21 25.93
N ARG A 180 1.70 2.08 25.54
CA ARG A 180 1.22 2.07 24.16
C ARG A 180 1.89 0.98 23.33
N PHE A 181 1.99 -0.19 23.94
CA PHE A 181 2.44 -1.38 23.24
C PHE A 181 1.24 -2.17 22.76
N ILE A 182 1.40 -2.77 21.59
CA ILE A 182 0.53 -3.84 21.13
C ILE A 182 1.37 -5.07 20.87
N GLN A 183 0.78 -6.22 21.11
CA GLN A 183 1.31 -7.50 20.68
C GLN A 183 0.42 -8.01 19.55
N LEU A 184 1.04 -8.47 18.47
CA LEU A 184 0.35 -9.12 17.36
C LEU A 184 0.41 -10.65 17.53
N ASN A 185 -0.40 -11.36 16.74
CA ASN A 185 -0.56 -12.83 16.78
C ASN A 185 0.69 -13.63 16.42
N ASP A 186 1.68 -13.00 15.80
CA ASP A 186 3.02 -13.55 15.53
C ASP A 186 4.01 -13.32 16.70
N ASN A 187 3.50 -12.81 17.83
CA ASN A 187 4.27 -12.39 19.01
C ASN A 187 5.19 -11.19 18.78
N THR A 188 5.04 -10.43 17.70
CA THR A 188 5.75 -9.15 17.55
C THR A 188 5.15 -8.11 18.48
N ILE A 189 6.01 -7.29 19.09
CA ILE A 189 5.63 -6.17 19.96
C ILE A 189 5.97 -4.87 19.26
N TRP A 190 4.98 -3.97 19.24
CA TRP A 190 5.05 -2.70 18.57
C TRP A 190 4.73 -1.57 19.52
N GLN A 191 5.52 -0.50 19.48
CA GLN A 191 5.24 0.75 20.17
C GLN A 191 4.55 1.72 19.25
N ILE A 192 3.37 2.18 19.66
CA ILE A 192 2.62 3.22 18.96
C ILE A 192 3.09 4.61 19.43
N ASP A 193 3.14 5.58 18.52
CA ASP A 193 3.44 6.95 18.91
C ASP A 193 2.49 7.46 20.02
N SER A 194 3.09 8.01 21.05
CA SER A 194 2.42 8.67 22.17
C SER A 194 1.50 9.83 21.78
N SER A 195 1.73 10.44 20.62
CA SER A 195 0.89 11.54 20.13
C SER A 195 -0.42 11.07 19.49
N ASP A 196 -0.53 9.77 19.14
CA ASP A 196 -1.68 9.26 18.42
C ASP A 196 -2.90 9.09 19.36
N TYR A 197 -3.93 9.90 19.15
CA TYR A 197 -5.16 9.83 19.93
C TYR A 197 -6.05 8.64 19.55
N ALA A 198 -5.90 8.12 18.33
CA ALA A 198 -6.74 7.05 17.81
C ALA A 198 -6.43 5.70 18.48
N PHE A 199 -5.24 5.54 19.07
CA PHE A 199 -4.84 4.37 19.83
C PHE A 199 -5.86 3.98 20.92
N SER A 200 -6.55 4.97 21.52
CA SER A 200 -7.61 4.73 22.51
C SER A 200 -8.80 3.92 22.00
N LYS A 201 -8.93 3.76 20.68
CA LYS A 201 -10.01 3.01 20.02
C LYS A 201 -9.58 1.61 19.57
N TRP A 202 -8.32 1.24 19.81
CA TRP A 202 -7.80 -0.06 19.41
C TRP A 202 -8.26 -1.12 20.42
N HIS A 203 -8.69 -2.28 19.92
CA HIS A 203 -9.10 -3.40 20.76
C HIS A 203 -8.43 -4.70 20.30
N ILE A 204 -8.30 -5.63 21.24
CA ILE A 204 -7.88 -7.00 20.95
C ILE A 204 -8.81 -7.59 19.88
N GLY A 205 -8.21 -8.30 18.91
CA GLY A 205 -8.89 -8.87 17.75
C GLY A 205 -8.98 -7.92 16.55
N HIS A 206 -8.64 -6.63 16.68
CA HIS A 206 -8.56 -5.74 15.52
C HIS A 206 -7.44 -6.19 14.58
N GLN A 207 -7.75 -6.18 13.28
CA GLN A 207 -6.83 -6.52 12.20
C GLN A 207 -5.93 -5.32 11.87
N ILE A 208 -4.65 -5.61 11.66
CA ILE A 208 -3.61 -4.64 11.43
C ILE A 208 -2.91 -4.95 10.10
N ILE A 209 -2.70 -3.91 9.29
CA ILE A 209 -1.79 -3.92 8.14
C ILE A 209 -0.56 -3.11 8.51
N ILE A 210 0.64 -3.63 8.23
CA ILE A 210 1.91 -2.99 8.54
C ILE A 210 2.42 -2.30 7.27
N GLY A 211 2.73 -1.00 7.34
CA GLY A 211 3.29 -0.23 6.23
C GLY A 211 4.58 0.49 6.63
N VAL A 212 5.10 1.28 5.69
CA VAL A 212 6.34 2.03 5.82
C VAL A 212 6.02 3.53 5.87
N ASN A 213 6.56 4.25 6.85
CA ASN A 213 6.37 5.69 6.96
C ASN A 213 7.10 6.41 5.80
N ASN A 214 6.64 7.59 5.37
CA ASN A 214 7.27 8.33 4.27
C ASN A 214 8.73 8.72 4.58
N TYR A 215 9.01 9.04 5.84
CA TYR A 215 10.33 9.48 6.29
C TYR A 215 11.07 8.38 7.06
N TRP A 216 10.75 7.11 6.79
CA TRP A 216 11.26 5.94 7.52
C TRP A 216 12.78 5.90 7.73
N ARG A 217 13.58 6.52 6.83
CA ARG A 217 15.04 6.64 6.96
C ARG A 217 15.49 7.43 8.19
N ILE A 218 14.73 8.45 8.58
CA ILE A 218 15.08 9.41 9.64
C ILE A 218 14.00 9.53 10.72
N ALA A 219 12.81 9.00 10.46
CA ALA A 219 11.71 9.04 11.41
C ALA A 219 12.05 8.24 12.67
N LYS A 220 11.53 8.71 13.81
CA LYS A 220 11.55 7.94 15.05
C LYS A 220 10.78 6.63 14.87
N PHE A 221 9.64 6.70 14.18
CA PHE A 221 8.76 5.58 13.90
C PHE A 221 8.84 5.24 12.40
N PRO A 222 9.64 4.22 12.01
CA PRO A 222 9.83 3.88 10.61
C PRO A 222 8.62 3.20 9.98
N HIS A 223 7.71 2.64 10.78
CA HIS A 223 6.53 1.93 10.32
C HIS A 223 5.25 2.73 10.55
N ILE A 224 4.22 2.31 9.82
CA ILE A 224 2.85 2.69 10.11
C ILE A 224 2.03 1.42 10.35
N LEU A 225 1.07 1.48 11.25
CA LEU A 225 0.11 0.41 11.49
C LEU A 225 -1.28 0.92 11.15
N ILE A 226 -1.94 0.23 10.23
CA ILE A 226 -3.27 0.57 9.73
C ILE A 226 -4.25 -0.38 10.40
N ASN A 227 -5.09 0.16 11.28
CA ASN A 227 -6.15 -0.61 11.92
C ASN A 227 -7.36 -0.68 10.99
N THR A 228 -7.59 -1.84 10.37
CA THR A 228 -8.63 -1.97 9.34
C THR A 228 -10.04 -1.99 9.90
N ASN A 229 -10.20 -2.08 11.22
CA ASN A 229 -11.49 -1.98 11.91
C ASN A 229 -11.89 -0.54 12.23
N LEU A 230 -10.96 0.43 12.10
CA LEU A 230 -11.23 1.84 12.39
C LEU A 230 -11.49 2.62 11.10
N TYR A 231 -12.73 3.06 10.92
CA TYR A 231 -13.08 3.99 9.85
C TYR A 231 -12.46 5.37 10.10
N ASN A 232 -12.01 6.03 9.03
CA ASN A 232 -11.47 7.41 9.03
C ASN A 232 -10.20 7.64 9.88
N THR A 233 -9.55 6.57 10.36
CA THR A 233 -8.25 6.67 11.02
C THR A 233 -7.22 6.08 10.08
N PRO A 234 -6.38 6.89 9.41
CA PRO A 234 -5.58 6.39 8.32
C PRO A 234 -4.48 5.45 8.84
N TYR A 235 -3.75 5.81 9.89
CA TYR A 235 -2.73 4.94 10.45
C TYR A 235 -2.22 5.51 11.77
N SER A 236 -1.50 4.67 12.49
CA SER A 236 -0.70 5.01 13.65
C SER A 236 0.77 4.82 13.32
N GLU A 237 1.63 5.79 13.62
CA GLU A 237 3.07 5.58 13.49
C GLU A 237 3.55 4.61 14.58
N ALA A 238 4.45 3.70 14.21
CA ALA A 238 4.92 2.66 15.11
C ALA A 238 6.39 2.28 14.91
N GLU A 239 6.96 1.70 15.96
CA GLU A 239 8.30 1.12 16.00
C GLU A 239 8.20 -0.33 16.49
N PHE A 240 8.89 -1.23 15.79
CA PHE A 240 9.04 -2.61 16.21
C PHE A 240 10.04 -2.68 17.38
N ILE A 241 9.61 -3.23 18.51
CA ILE A 241 10.42 -3.32 19.74
C ILE A 241 11.10 -4.68 19.86
N GLY A 242 10.46 -5.75 19.37
CA GLY A 242 11.00 -7.10 19.47
C GLY A 242 9.92 -8.15 19.70
N PHE A 243 10.32 -9.23 20.35
CA PHE A 243 9.46 -10.33 20.78
C PHE A 243 9.34 -10.32 22.31
N PRO A 244 8.26 -10.89 22.89
CA PRO A 244 8.17 -11.04 24.33
C PRO A 244 9.40 -11.81 24.83
N ALA A 245 10.06 -11.26 25.86
CA ALA A 245 11.11 -11.98 26.57
C ALA A 245 10.46 -13.26 27.13
N GLY A 246 10.92 -14.41 26.66
CA GLY A 246 10.37 -15.70 27.06
C GLY A 246 10.38 -15.87 28.58
N TYR A 247 9.26 -16.34 29.12
CA TYR A 247 9.20 -16.95 30.45
C TYR A 247 9.78 -18.37 30.40
#